data_AF-A0A5J5RSW5-F1
#
_entry.id   AF-A0A5J5RSW5-F1
#
_cell.length_a   1.000
_cell.length_b   1.000
_cell.length_c   1.000
_cell.angle_alpha   90.00
_cell.angle_beta   90.00
_cell.angle_gamma   90.00
#
_symmetry.space_group_name_H-M   'P 1'
#
loop_
_entity.id
_entity.type
_entity.pdbx_description
1 polymer ?
#
loop_
_entity_poly.entity_id
_entity_poly.type
_entity_poly.pdbx_seq_one_letter_code
_entity_poly.pdbx_strand_id
1 'polypeptide(L)'
;MASSSSSSSSSSSSSLFRCFLHFFFFIISQVQAANLPFHPRDVLPLLPRQVSWPVLNSLNSPVDLLPSFVGSVSSSNRIVNWKGACFYENTAWVEFHNKTGSEIGGGTLHIKVSYPHSWTCMDLYVFATPYRVTWDYYFLSREHTLEIKEWQDKAEYEYVKNRGISIFLMQAGMLGTLQALWDVFPLFTNTGWGENSNIGFLEKHMGATFEERPQLWFTNISVDDVHSGDFLAISKIRGRWGGFETLEKWVSGAYAGHTAVCLKDSEGKLWIGESGHENEKGEDIIAIVPWDEWWDFELNKDDSNPHIAYLPLHPDVRAKFNETAAWEYALSMAGKPYGYHNMIFSWIDTIGGNYPPPLDAHLVASVMTVWSKIQPEYAANMWNEALNKRLGTQGLNLSDILVETEKRGSSFDELLTIPEQDNWIYSDGKSTSCIAFVLELYKEAGLFDLIADSIQVTEFTIKDAYSLKFFENDSSRLPKWCNDADNVKLPYCQIKGKYRMELPGYNSMDPYVHMNERCPSMPPKYFRPQNC
;
A
#
# COMPACT_ATOMS: atom_id res chain seq x y z
N MET A 1 -76.55 14.92 -15.66
CA MET A 1 -77.33 13.88 -16.38
C MET A 1 -76.41 12.71 -16.63
N ALA A 2 -76.84 11.51 -16.22
CA ALA A 2 -76.53 10.15 -16.72
C ALA A 2 -75.11 9.86 -17.29
N SER A 3 -74.44 8.73 -17.05
CA SER A 3 -74.75 7.49 -16.34
C SER A 3 -73.52 6.58 -16.44
N SER A 4 -73.32 5.79 -15.40
CA SER A 4 -72.44 4.63 -15.26
C SER A 4 -72.67 3.48 -16.26
N SER A 5 -71.62 2.76 -16.64
CA SER A 5 -71.58 1.28 -16.82
C SER A 5 -70.13 0.79 -17.09
N SER A 6 -69.44 0.23 -16.08
CA SER A 6 -69.04 -1.19 -15.92
C SER A 6 -67.99 -1.71 -16.91
N SER A 7 -66.70 -1.86 -16.55
CA SER A 7 -66.07 -2.94 -15.76
C SER A 7 -66.18 -4.35 -16.38
N SER A 8 -65.03 -4.93 -16.77
CA SER A 8 -64.52 -6.25 -16.30
C SER A 8 -63.58 -6.92 -17.32
N SER A 9 -62.26 -6.89 -17.11
CA SER A 9 -61.35 -7.86 -17.75
C SER A 9 -59.93 -7.97 -17.15
N SER A 10 -59.61 -7.37 -16.00
CA SER A 10 -58.22 -7.35 -15.50
C SER A 10 -57.89 -8.24 -14.30
N SER A 11 -58.85 -8.97 -13.71
CA SER A 11 -58.58 -9.78 -12.50
C SER A 11 -58.03 -11.20 -12.77
N SER A 12 -58.13 -11.70 -14.01
CA SER A 12 -57.69 -13.06 -14.35
C SER A 12 -56.17 -13.19 -14.57
N SER A 13 -55.52 -12.18 -15.16
CA SER A 13 -54.08 -12.28 -15.49
C SER A 13 -53.17 -12.14 -14.26
N SER A 14 -53.57 -11.37 -13.24
CA SER A 14 -52.76 -11.23 -12.03
C SER A 14 -52.83 -12.47 -11.12
N SER A 15 -53.93 -13.21 -11.16
CA SER A 15 -54.06 -14.49 -10.44
C SER A 15 -53.20 -15.56 -11.07
N LEU A 16 -53.19 -15.67 -12.41
CA LEU A 16 -52.34 -16.63 -13.13
C LEU A 16 -50.85 -16.32 -12.96
N PHE A 17 -50.45 -15.04 -12.98
CA PHE A 17 -49.06 -14.65 -12.74
C PHE A 17 -48.60 -14.93 -11.30
N ARG A 18 -49.47 -14.68 -10.31
CA ARG A 18 -49.18 -15.02 -8.91
C ARG A 18 -49.15 -16.52 -8.67
N CYS A 19 -50.04 -17.30 -9.30
CA CYS A 19 -49.99 -18.76 -9.26
C CYS A 19 -48.74 -19.29 -9.96
N PHE A 20 -48.30 -18.69 -11.07
CA PHE A 20 -47.06 -19.06 -11.75
C PHE A 20 -45.84 -18.75 -10.90
N LEU A 21 -45.78 -17.59 -10.26
CA LEU A 21 -44.72 -17.24 -9.30
C LEU A 21 -44.72 -18.17 -8.10
N HIS A 22 -45.87 -18.44 -7.49
CA HIS A 22 -45.95 -19.38 -6.38
C HIS A 22 -45.57 -20.80 -6.79
N PHE A 23 -45.98 -21.26 -7.98
CA PHE A 23 -45.59 -22.59 -8.50
C PHE A 23 -44.10 -22.64 -8.84
N PHE A 24 -43.52 -21.55 -9.37
CA PHE A 24 -42.08 -21.42 -9.64
C PHE A 24 -41.26 -21.40 -8.34
N PHE A 25 -41.69 -20.65 -7.33
CA PHE A 25 -41.08 -20.65 -5.99
C PHE A 25 -41.28 -21.98 -5.26
N PHE A 26 -42.42 -22.66 -5.45
CA PHE A 26 -42.67 -23.98 -4.86
C PHE A 26 -41.78 -25.05 -5.50
N ILE A 27 -41.59 -25.01 -6.83
CA ILE A 27 -40.63 -25.87 -7.54
C ILE A 27 -39.21 -25.58 -7.08
N ILE A 28 -38.78 -24.32 -6.94
CA ILE A 28 -37.45 -23.96 -6.41
C ILE A 28 -37.28 -24.44 -4.95
N SER A 29 -38.34 -24.38 -4.14
CA SER A 29 -38.29 -24.84 -2.74
C SER A 29 -38.31 -26.37 -2.57
N GLN A 30 -38.73 -27.11 -3.61
CA GLN A 30 -38.72 -28.58 -3.64
C GLN A 30 -37.55 -29.16 -4.43
N VAL A 31 -36.75 -28.35 -5.12
CA VAL A 31 -35.41 -28.73 -5.53
C VAL A 31 -34.55 -28.73 -4.26
N GLN A 32 -34.43 -29.89 -3.62
CA GLN A 32 -33.23 -30.21 -2.83
C GLN A 32 -32.04 -29.63 -3.59
N ALA A 33 -31.28 -28.72 -2.98
CA ALA A 33 -30.12 -28.08 -3.57
C ALA A 33 -29.34 -29.13 -4.37
N ALA A 34 -29.58 -29.18 -5.68
CA ALA A 34 -28.85 -30.09 -6.53
C ALA A 34 -27.41 -29.61 -6.41
N ASN A 35 -26.50 -30.50 -6.03
CA ASN A 35 -25.07 -30.22 -6.07
C ASN A 35 -24.73 -29.94 -7.54
N LEU A 36 -24.89 -28.69 -7.97
CA LEU A 36 -24.52 -28.23 -9.28
C LEU A 36 -23.01 -28.52 -9.42
N PRO A 37 -22.54 -29.03 -10.57
CA PRO A 37 -21.12 -29.32 -10.76
C PRO A 37 -20.27 -28.05 -10.77
N PHE A 38 -20.89 -26.87 -10.74
CA PHE A 38 -20.28 -25.56 -10.70
C PHE A 38 -20.87 -24.73 -9.56
N HIS A 39 -20.04 -23.96 -8.87
CA HIS A 39 -20.52 -22.99 -7.91
C HIS A 39 -21.07 -21.76 -8.67
N PRO A 40 -22.15 -21.10 -8.20
CA PRO A 40 -22.71 -19.93 -8.88
C PRO A 40 -21.69 -18.83 -9.17
N ARG A 41 -20.65 -18.70 -8.32
CA ARG A 41 -19.53 -17.76 -8.54
C ARG A 41 -18.64 -18.11 -9.74
N ASP A 42 -18.52 -19.39 -10.11
CA ASP A 42 -17.65 -19.81 -11.21
C ASP A 42 -18.29 -19.56 -12.58
N VAL A 43 -19.62 -19.41 -12.60
CA VAL A 43 -20.38 -19.08 -13.81
C VAL A 43 -20.51 -17.56 -13.99
N LEU A 44 -20.29 -16.76 -12.92
CA LEU A 44 -20.38 -15.30 -13.00
C LEU A 44 -19.55 -14.72 -14.15
N PRO A 45 -18.27 -15.09 -14.37
CA PRO A 45 -17.49 -14.56 -15.49
C PRO A 45 -18.03 -14.94 -16.88
N LEU A 46 -18.84 -16.01 -16.97
CA LEU A 46 -19.47 -16.49 -18.21
C LEU A 46 -20.82 -15.84 -18.49
N LEU A 47 -21.40 -15.14 -17.52
CA LEU A 47 -22.65 -14.40 -17.68
C LEU A 47 -22.40 -13.03 -18.35
N PRO A 48 -23.41 -12.46 -19.04
CA PRO A 48 -23.33 -11.13 -19.64
C PRO A 48 -22.84 -10.10 -18.62
N ARG A 49 -21.89 -9.25 -19.03
CA ARG A 49 -21.24 -8.27 -18.15
C ARG A 49 -22.22 -7.39 -17.37
N GLN A 50 -23.39 -7.04 -17.92
CA GLN A 50 -24.37 -6.24 -17.17
C GLN A 50 -24.92 -6.93 -15.90
N VAL A 51 -24.85 -8.26 -15.83
CA VAL A 51 -25.36 -9.08 -14.71
C VAL A 51 -24.23 -9.53 -13.79
N SER A 52 -23.11 -9.96 -14.37
CA SER A 52 -21.98 -10.50 -13.61
C SER A 52 -21.09 -9.45 -12.98
N TRP A 53 -20.86 -8.34 -13.68
CA TRP A 53 -19.87 -7.33 -13.28
C TRP A 53 -20.19 -6.63 -11.95
N PRO A 54 -21.45 -6.24 -11.65
CA PRO A 54 -21.78 -5.66 -10.35
C PRO A 54 -21.58 -6.65 -9.18
N VAL A 55 -21.86 -7.93 -9.42
CA VAL A 55 -21.69 -8.99 -8.41
C VAL A 55 -20.21 -9.32 -8.24
N LEU A 56 -19.45 -9.43 -9.34
CA LEU A 56 -18.01 -9.69 -9.31
C LEU A 56 -17.22 -8.56 -8.60
N ASN A 57 -17.54 -7.29 -8.89
CA ASN A 57 -16.92 -6.14 -8.22
C ASN A 57 -17.23 -6.06 -6.72
N SER A 58 -18.36 -6.66 -6.28
CA SER A 58 -18.68 -6.77 -4.85
C SER A 58 -17.93 -7.91 -4.15
N LEU A 59 -17.50 -8.92 -4.91
CA LEU A 59 -16.94 -10.16 -4.39
C LEU A 59 -15.41 -10.15 -4.32
N ASN A 60 -14.75 -9.46 -5.25
CA ASN A 60 -13.29 -9.39 -5.33
C ASN A 60 -12.80 -7.94 -5.18
N SER A 61 -11.56 -7.80 -4.73
CA SER A 61 -10.85 -6.57 -4.44
C SER A 61 -9.49 -6.56 -5.14
N PRO A 62 -8.92 -5.39 -5.49
CA PRO A 62 -7.52 -5.29 -5.93
C PRO A 62 -6.52 -5.98 -5.00
N VAL A 63 -6.85 -6.02 -3.70
CA VAL A 63 -6.12 -6.71 -2.64
C VAL A 63 -6.08 -8.24 -2.81
N ASP A 64 -7.06 -8.84 -3.50
CA ASP A 64 -7.12 -10.29 -3.74
C ASP A 64 -6.12 -10.77 -4.81
N LEU A 65 -5.37 -9.84 -5.43
CA LEU A 65 -4.18 -10.18 -6.24
C LEU A 65 -2.99 -10.64 -5.42
N LEU A 66 -2.96 -10.32 -4.14
CA LEU A 66 -1.80 -10.59 -3.31
C LEU A 66 -1.81 -12.07 -2.88
N PRO A 67 -0.74 -12.83 -3.15
CA PRO A 67 -0.61 -14.20 -2.69
C PRO A 67 -0.65 -14.28 -1.16
N SER A 68 -1.55 -15.07 -0.58
CA SER A 68 -1.56 -15.31 0.86
C SER A 68 -0.60 -16.44 1.23
N PHE A 69 0.24 -16.27 2.25
CA PHE A 69 1.05 -17.38 2.75
C PHE A 69 0.17 -18.47 3.37
N VAL A 70 0.34 -19.72 2.94
CA VAL A 70 -0.43 -20.88 3.46
C VAL A 70 0.43 -21.89 4.21
N GLY A 71 1.75 -21.75 4.16
CA GLY A 71 2.69 -22.49 4.99
C GLY A 71 4.00 -22.82 4.28
N SER A 72 4.89 -23.54 4.98
CA SER A 72 6.21 -23.92 4.46
C SER A 72 6.53 -25.40 4.71
N VAL A 73 6.99 -26.09 3.67
CA VAL A 73 7.27 -27.54 3.68
C VAL A 73 8.77 -27.83 3.69
N SER A 74 9.23 -28.56 4.71
CA SER A 74 10.66 -28.83 4.95
C SER A 74 10.90 -30.31 5.31
N SER A 75 12.16 -30.68 5.55
CA SER A 75 12.49 -32.04 6.02
C SER A 75 12.00 -32.33 7.45
N SER A 76 11.88 -31.28 8.27
CA SER A 76 11.42 -31.33 9.66
C SER A 76 9.90 -31.14 9.77
N ASN A 77 9.32 -30.26 8.96
CA ASN A 77 7.88 -30.03 8.87
C ASN A 77 7.29 -30.79 7.69
N ARG A 78 7.08 -32.09 7.90
CA ARG A 78 6.87 -33.06 6.82
C ARG A 78 5.59 -32.83 6.01
N ILE A 79 4.53 -32.30 6.60
CA ILE A 79 3.25 -32.11 5.93
C ILE A 79 2.61 -30.81 6.42
N VAL A 80 2.28 -29.91 5.50
CA VAL A 80 1.51 -28.70 5.75
C VAL A 80 0.11 -28.87 5.18
N ASN A 81 -0.91 -28.43 5.92
CA ASN A 81 -2.30 -28.49 5.47
C ASN A 81 -2.93 -27.10 5.46
N TRP A 82 -3.73 -26.79 4.45
CA TRP A 82 -4.48 -25.54 4.37
C TRP A 82 -5.80 -25.71 3.63
N LYS A 83 -6.65 -24.68 3.73
CA LYS A 83 -7.86 -24.55 2.94
C LYS A 83 -7.57 -23.61 1.77
N GLY A 84 -7.74 -24.10 0.55
CA GLY A 84 -7.59 -23.33 -0.68
C GLY A 84 -8.85 -22.57 -1.08
N ALA A 85 -8.75 -21.79 -2.17
CA ALA A 85 -9.87 -21.07 -2.73
C ALA A 85 -10.82 -22.04 -3.46
N CYS A 86 -10.25 -22.94 -4.27
CA CYS A 86 -10.93 -24.01 -4.99
C CYS A 86 -11.06 -25.30 -4.17
N PHE A 87 -9.98 -25.75 -3.52
CA PHE A 87 -9.92 -27.04 -2.83
C PHE A 87 -9.87 -26.86 -1.32
N TYR A 88 -10.72 -27.57 -0.57
CA TYR A 88 -10.86 -27.33 0.86
C TYR A 88 -9.92 -28.13 1.76
N GLU A 89 -9.35 -29.23 1.25
CA GLU A 89 -8.34 -29.99 1.99
C GLU A 89 -7.11 -30.16 1.11
N ASN A 90 -6.12 -29.30 1.38
CA ASN A 90 -4.85 -29.31 0.66
C ASN A 90 -3.74 -29.72 1.60
N THR A 91 -2.83 -30.53 1.10
CA THR A 91 -1.65 -30.99 1.83
C THR A 91 -0.43 -30.88 0.95
N ALA A 92 0.71 -30.46 1.49
CA ALA A 92 1.98 -30.44 0.77
C ALA A 92 3.12 -31.04 1.58
N TRP A 93 4.08 -31.67 0.89
CA TRP A 93 5.33 -32.18 1.45
C TRP A 93 6.44 -32.12 0.41
N VAL A 94 7.70 -32.19 0.85
CA VAL A 94 8.87 -32.17 -0.03
C VAL A 94 9.71 -33.44 0.16
N GLU A 95 10.09 -34.07 -0.95
CA GLU A 95 10.96 -35.23 -1.00
C GLU A 95 12.31 -34.84 -1.60
N PHE A 96 13.39 -34.93 -0.81
CA PHE A 96 14.74 -34.64 -1.30
C PHE A 96 15.30 -35.86 -2.06
N HIS A 97 15.97 -35.62 -3.18
CA HIS A 97 16.57 -36.68 -3.98
C HIS A 97 17.82 -36.23 -4.70
N ASN A 98 18.68 -37.17 -5.10
CA ASN A 98 19.85 -36.88 -5.93
C ASN A 98 19.80 -37.64 -7.26
N LYS A 99 18.73 -37.39 -8.05
CA LYS A 99 18.52 -38.04 -9.35
C LYS A 99 19.56 -37.61 -10.40
N THR A 100 20.10 -36.40 -10.28
CA THR A 100 21.10 -35.83 -11.19
C THR A 100 22.54 -36.28 -10.90
N GLY A 101 22.80 -36.83 -9.71
CA GLY A 101 24.13 -37.23 -9.26
C GLY A 101 25.04 -36.05 -8.89
N SER A 102 24.48 -34.86 -8.68
CA SER A 102 25.24 -33.68 -8.29
C SER A 102 25.56 -33.65 -6.80
N GLU A 103 26.46 -32.78 -6.37
CA GLU A 103 26.87 -32.69 -4.95
C GLU A 103 25.72 -32.27 -4.03
N ILE A 104 24.76 -31.50 -4.56
CA ILE A 104 23.72 -30.82 -3.79
C ILE A 104 22.35 -31.51 -3.95
N GLY A 105 22.13 -32.22 -5.06
CA GLY A 105 20.86 -32.88 -5.36
C GLY A 105 19.71 -31.88 -5.62
N GLY A 106 18.48 -32.39 -5.61
CA GLY A 106 17.24 -31.65 -5.84
C GLY A 106 16.12 -32.15 -4.94
N GLY A 107 14.87 -31.90 -5.33
CA GLY A 107 13.71 -32.40 -4.61
C GLY A 107 12.41 -32.36 -5.41
N THR A 108 11.42 -33.12 -4.97
CA THR A 108 10.07 -33.14 -5.52
C THR A 108 9.14 -32.52 -4.50
N LEU A 109 8.49 -31.41 -4.84
CA LEU A 109 7.42 -30.83 -4.05
C LEU A 109 6.10 -31.49 -4.43
N HIS A 110 5.48 -32.19 -3.48
CA HIS A 110 4.18 -32.83 -3.67
C HIS A 110 3.09 -31.94 -3.12
N ILE A 111 2.03 -31.75 -3.90
CA ILE A 111 0.86 -30.97 -3.53
C ILE A 111 -0.37 -31.76 -3.86
N LYS A 112 -1.08 -32.19 -2.82
CA LYS A 112 -2.33 -32.92 -2.95
C LYS A 112 -3.47 -31.98 -2.61
N VAL A 113 -4.30 -31.71 -3.61
CA VAL A 113 -5.50 -30.89 -3.48
C VAL A 113 -6.74 -31.77 -3.53
N SER A 114 -7.65 -31.59 -2.57
CA SER A 114 -8.83 -32.44 -2.40
C SER A 114 -10.10 -31.64 -2.11
N TYR A 115 -11.25 -32.23 -2.43
CA TYR A 115 -12.57 -31.65 -2.23
C TYR A 115 -12.73 -30.28 -2.90
N PRO A 116 -12.68 -30.23 -4.25
CA PRO A 116 -12.96 -29.00 -4.98
C PRO A 116 -14.42 -28.58 -4.73
N HIS A 117 -14.65 -27.30 -4.50
CA HIS A 117 -16.00 -26.78 -4.35
C HIS A 117 -16.76 -26.71 -5.69
N SER A 118 -16.07 -26.92 -6.80
CA SER A 118 -16.59 -26.87 -8.16
C SER A 118 -15.68 -27.58 -9.15
N TRP A 119 -16.24 -28.12 -10.23
CA TRP A 119 -15.48 -28.80 -11.26
C TRP A 119 -14.71 -27.86 -12.17
N THR A 120 -14.97 -26.56 -12.10
CA THR A 120 -14.30 -25.54 -12.93
C THR A 120 -13.43 -24.58 -12.13
N CYS A 121 -13.34 -24.73 -10.81
CA CYS A 121 -12.49 -23.88 -10.00
C CYS A 121 -11.01 -24.26 -10.18
N MET A 122 -10.13 -23.32 -9.86
CA MET A 122 -8.68 -23.52 -9.98
C MET A 122 -7.94 -22.69 -8.93
N ASP A 123 -6.97 -23.31 -8.26
CA ASP A 123 -6.03 -22.60 -7.41
C ASP A 123 -4.76 -22.28 -8.20
N LEU A 124 -4.20 -21.09 -7.98
CA LEU A 124 -2.88 -20.71 -8.46
C LEU A 124 -1.97 -20.53 -7.24
N TYR A 125 -0.80 -21.18 -7.26
CA TYR A 125 0.17 -21.15 -6.19
C TYR A 125 1.48 -20.53 -6.65
N VAL A 126 2.11 -19.77 -5.75
CA VAL A 126 3.50 -19.33 -5.87
C VAL A 126 4.32 -20.08 -4.84
N PHE A 127 5.44 -20.65 -5.25
CA PHE A 127 6.39 -21.36 -4.42
C PHE A 127 7.70 -20.57 -4.37
N ALA A 128 8.14 -20.21 -3.18
CA ALA A 128 9.31 -19.37 -3.01
C ALA A 128 10.29 -19.96 -1.99
N THR A 129 11.57 -19.81 -2.31
CA THR A 129 12.70 -19.82 -1.36
C THR A 129 13.40 -18.46 -1.50
N PRO A 130 14.32 -18.10 -0.59
CA PRO A 130 15.19 -16.93 -0.78
C PRO A 130 15.97 -16.92 -2.11
N TYR A 131 16.10 -18.09 -2.75
CA TYR A 131 16.94 -18.31 -3.92
C TYR A 131 16.13 -18.42 -5.22
N ARG A 132 14.88 -18.91 -5.15
CA ARG A 132 14.03 -19.17 -6.31
C ARG A 132 12.57 -18.81 -6.08
N VAL A 133 11.90 -18.44 -7.16
CA VAL A 133 10.44 -18.34 -7.21
C VAL A 133 9.93 -19.10 -8.42
N THR A 134 8.87 -19.87 -8.22
CA THR A 134 8.14 -20.59 -9.27
C THR A 134 6.65 -20.58 -8.95
N TRP A 135 5.81 -20.99 -9.88
CA TRP A 135 4.37 -21.02 -9.70
C TRP A 135 3.77 -22.22 -10.43
N ASP A 136 2.61 -22.67 -9.97
CA ASP A 136 1.84 -23.71 -10.64
C ASP A 136 0.36 -23.55 -10.34
N TYR A 137 -0.49 -24.19 -11.15
CA TYR A 137 -1.94 -24.13 -10.99
C TYR A 137 -2.54 -25.52 -10.91
N TYR A 138 -3.60 -25.67 -10.10
CA TYR A 138 -4.26 -26.94 -9.89
C TYR A 138 -5.75 -26.82 -10.18
N PHE A 139 -6.21 -27.65 -11.12
CA PHE A 139 -7.62 -27.76 -11.53
C PHE A 139 -8.24 -29.11 -11.16
N LEU A 140 -7.41 -30.15 -11.03
CA LEU A 140 -7.86 -31.51 -10.75
C LEU A 140 -7.58 -31.88 -9.30
N SER A 141 -8.58 -32.47 -8.64
CA SER A 141 -8.46 -33.06 -7.29
C SER A 141 -7.58 -34.30 -7.35
N ARG A 142 -6.28 -34.13 -7.16
CA ARG A 142 -5.28 -35.20 -7.15
C ARG A 142 -4.00 -34.71 -6.48
N GLU A 143 -3.04 -35.62 -6.39
CA GLU A 143 -1.65 -35.26 -6.13
C GLU A 143 -1.00 -34.73 -7.40
N HIS A 144 -0.29 -33.61 -7.24
CA HIS A 144 0.54 -32.96 -8.25
C HIS A 144 1.97 -32.87 -7.71
N THR A 145 2.94 -32.75 -8.62
CA THR A 145 4.35 -32.72 -8.27
C THR A 145 5.07 -31.62 -9.03
N LEU A 146 5.83 -30.81 -8.33
CA LEU A 146 6.75 -29.82 -8.89
C LEU A 146 8.19 -30.29 -8.67
N GLU A 147 8.88 -30.62 -9.77
CA GLU A 147 10.24 -31.16 -9.72
C GLU A 147 11.29 -30.05 -9.70
N ILE A 148 12.11 -30.05 -8.65
CA ILE A 148 13.34 -29.28 -8.54
C ILE A 148 14.49 -30.21 -8.89
N LYS A 149 15.01 -30.09 -10.12
CA LYS A 149 16.11 -30.94 -10.61
C LYS A 149 17.36 -30.81 -9.75
N GLU A 150 17.70 -29.58 -9.39
CA GLU A 150 18.86 -29.26 -8.58
C GLU A 150 18.63 -27.99 -7.76
N TRP A 151 19.13 -27.98 -6.52
CA TRP A 151 19.20 -26.78 -5.68
C TRP A 151 20.27 -25.83 -6.23
N GLN A 152 20.07 -24.52 -6.09
CA GLN A 152 20.97 -23.51 -6.67
C GLN A 152 22.37 -23.62 -6.08
N ASP A 153 22.45 -23.82 -4.77
CA ASP A 153 23.67 -23.98 -4.01
C ASP A 153 23.39 -24.71 -2.69
N LYS A 154 24.45 -24.94 -1.91
CA LYS A 154 24.35 -25.60 -0.60
C LYS A 154 23.54 -24.79 0.42
N ALA A 155 23.48 -23.46 0.27
CA ALA A 155 22.74 -22.61 1.19
C ALA A 155 21.23 -22.75 0.96
N GLU A 156 20.78 -22.84 -0.30
CA GLU A 156 19.38 -23.19 -0.60
C GLU A 156 19.00 -24.56 -0.08
N TYR A 157 19.86 -25.58 -0.28
CA TYR A 157 19.59 -26.94 0.20
C TYR A 157 19.38 -26.97 1.72
N GLU A 158 20.28 -26.34 2.48
CA GLU A 158 20.15 -26.28 3.95
C GLU A 158 18.96 -25.42 4.38
N TYR A 159 18.65 -24.33 3.66
CA TYR A 159 17.46 -23.51 3.92
C TYR A 159 16.18 -24.35 3.78
N VAL A 160 15.99 -25.02 2.64
CA VAL A 160 14.78 -25.82 2.38
C VAL A 160 14.69 -27.01 3.33
N LYS A 161 15.82 -27.60 3.71
CA LYS A 161 15.86 -28.69 4.69
C LYS A 161 15.34 -28.24 6.06
N ASN A 162 15.71 -27.05 6.52
CA ASN A 162 15.40 -26.57 7.87
C ASN A 162 14.10 -25.78 7.95
N ARG A 163 13.83 -24.90 6.97
CA ARG A 163 12.72 -23.94 6.95
C ARG A 163 11.67 -24.22 5.90
N GLY A 164 12.07 -24.83 4.79
CA GLY A 164 11.16 -25.31 3.75
C GLY A 164 10.94 -24.37 2.58
N ILE A 165 10.07 -24.80 1.66
CA ILE A 165 9.58 -24.00 0.55
C ILE A 165 8.31 -23.28 1.00
N SER A 166 8.30 -21.95 0.95
CA SER A 166 7.12 -21.15 1.25
C SER A 166 6.09 -21.31 0.13
N ILE A 167 4.86 -21.62 0.51
CA ILE A 167 3.73 -21.81 -0.38
C ILE A 167 2.77 -20.64 -0.19
N PHE A 168 2.45 -19.96 -1.29
CA PHE A 168 1.48 -18.89 -1.33
C PHE A 168 0.33 -19.26 -2.26
N LEU A 169 -0.89 -18.97 -1.83
CA LEU A 169 -2.10 -19.16 -2.59
C LEU A 169 -2.62 -17.83 -3.10
N MET A 170 -2.91 -17.76 -4.40
CA MET A 170 -3.69 -16.68 -4.98
C MET A 170 -5.16 -16.91 -4.63
N GLN A 171 -5.66 -16.21 -3.60
CA GLN A 171 -7.02 -16.40 -3.06
C GLN A 171 -8.12 -16.19 -4.11
N ALA A 172 -7.84 -15.38 -5.14
CA ALA A 172 -8.78 -15.13 -6.22
C ALA A 172 -8.85 -16.28 -7.27
N GLY A 173 -7.92 -17.24 -7.29
CA GLY A 173 -7.74 -18.21 -8.38
C GLY A 173 -7.45 -17.53 -9.73
N MET A 174 -7.25 -18.25 -10.84
CA MET A 174 -6.85 -17.57 -12.10
C MET A 174 -7.88 -16.59 -12.67
N LEU A 175 -9.17 -16.93 -12.62
CA LEU A 175 -10.23 -16.03 -13.11
C LEU A 175 -10.36 -14.80 -12.22
N GLY A 176 -10.26 -14.97 -10.91
CA GLY A 176 -10.23 -13.84 -9.98
C GLY A 176 -8.91 -13.06 -10.06
N THR A 177 -7.78 -13.68 -10.38
CA THR A 177 -6.50 -13.00 -10.63
C THR A 177 -6.56 -12.18 -11.92
N LEU A 178 -7.12 -12.71 -13.01
CA LEU A 178 -7.34 -11.94 -14.25
C LEU A 178 -8.34 -10.79 -14.04
N GLN A 179 -9.36 -11.01 -13.22
CA GLN A 179 -10.32 -9.97 -12.82
C GLN A 179 -9.70 -8.91 -11.91
N ALA A 180 -8.96 -9.31 -10.88
CA ALA A 180 -8.36 -8.39 -9.95
C ALA A 180 -7.18 -7.63 -10.60
N LEU A 181 -6.53 -8.21 -11.63
CA LEU A 181 -5.61 -7.49 -12.52
C LEU A 181 -6.36 -6.40 -13.30
N TRP A 182 -7.61 -6.66 -13.69
CA TRP A 182 -8.51 -5.64 -14.25
C TRP A 182 -8.92 -4.57 -13.23
N ASP A 183 -8.85 -4.85 -11.93
CA ASP A 183 -9.17 -3.88 -10.87
C ASP A 183 -7.92 -3.13 -10.34
N VAL A 184 -6.71 -3.69 -10.46
CA VAL A 184 -5.43 -3.02 -10.12
C VAL A 184 -4.87 -2.20 -11.27
N PHE A 185 -4.88 -2.75 -12.49
CA PHE A 185 -4.42 -2.03 -13.67
C PHE A 185 -4.99 -0.61 -13.79
N PRO A 186 -6.30 -0.36 -13.59
CA PRO A 186 -6.85 0.99 -13.64
C PRO A 186 -6.27 1.94 -12.62
N LEU A 187 -5.86 1.50 -11.42
CA LEU A 187 -5.32 2.38 -10.37
C LEU A 187 -4.16 3.24 -10.88
N PHE A 188 -3.37 2.70 -11.80
CA PHE A 188 -2.21 3.36 -12.38
C PHE A 188 -2.51 4.11 -13.70
N THR A 189 -3.75 4.06 -14.19
CA THR A 189 -4.13 4.72 -15.45
C THR A 189 -4.48 6.19 -15.21
N ASN A 190 -4.06 7.05 -16.14
CA ASN A 190 -4.39 8.47 -16.08
C ASN A 190 -5.76 8.79 -16.70
N THR A 191 -6.82 8.14 -16.20
CA THR A 191 -8.18 8.23 -16.77
C THR A 191 -9.22 8.45 -15.68
N GLY A 192 -10.44 8.86 -16.05
CA GLY A 192 -11.57 8.89 -15.10
C GLY A 192 -11.92 7.50 -14.53
N TRP A 193 -11.58 6.43 -15.25
CA TRP A 193 -11.71 5.07 -14.73
C TRP A 193 -10.68 4.78 -13.64
N GLY A 194 -9.43 5.22 -13.84
CA GLY A 194 -8.39 5.12 -12.82
C GLY A 194 -8.70 5.93 -11.57
N GLU A 195 -9.16 7.17 -11.74
CA GLU A 195 -9.62 8.02 -10.63
C GLU A 195 -10.71 7.34 -9.80
N ASN A 196 -11.78 6.86 -10.44
CA ASN A 196 -12.87 6.17 -9.75
C ASN A 196 -12.41 4.86 -9.08
N SER A 197 -11.40 4.19 -9.64
CA SER A 197 -10.86 2.95 -9.07
C SER A 197 -10.03 3.23 -7.82
N ASN A 198 -9.19 4.28 -7.82
CA ASN A 198 -8.46 4.72 -6.64
C ASN A 198 -9.41 5.17 -5.52
N ILE A 199 -10.42 5.98 -5.85
CA ILE A 199 -11.47 6.40 -4.90
C ILE A 199 -12.18 5.18 -4.31
N GLY A 200 -12.71 4.29 -5.14
CA GLY A 200 -13.43 3.11 -4.67
C GLY A 200 -12.57 2.16 -3.83
N PHE A 201 -11.27 2.08 -4.10
CA PHE A 201 -10.32 1.33 -3.28
C PHE A 201 -10.18 1.95 -1.88
N LEU A 202 -9.91 3.25 -1.81
CA LEU A 202 -9.69 3.96 -0.54
C LEU A 202 -10.97 4.04 0.30
N GLU A 203 -12.14 4.25 -0.32
CA GLU A 203 -13.44 4.16 0.36
C GLU A 203 -13.66 2.78 0.97
N LYS A 204 -13.40 1.71 0.20
CA LYS A 204 -13.61 0.32 0.62
C LYS A 204 -12.68 -0.11 1.75
N HIS A 205 -11.40 0.25 1.68
CA HIS A 205 -10.37 -0.29 2.57
C HIS A 205 -9.99 0.63 3.72
N MET A 206 -10.18 1.94 3.57
CA MET A 206 -9.82 2.93 4.59
C MET A 206 -11.03 3.61 5.20
N GLY A 207 -12.20 3.55 4.54
CA GLY A 207 -13.37 4.34 4.93
C GLY A 207 -13.19 5.83 4.67
N ALA A 208 -12.33 6.19 3.70
CA ALA A 208 -12.17 7.56 3.23
C ALA A 208 -13.45 8.08 2.56
N THR A 209 -13.58 9.39 2.51
CA THR A 209 -14.70 10.14 1.94
C THR A 209 -14.20 11.12 0.88
N PHE A 210 -14.54 10.89 -0.38
CA PHE A 210 -14.14 11.75 -1.50
C PHE A 210 -15.27 12.73 -1.83
N GLU A 211 -15.63 13.59 -0.88
CA GLU A 211 -16.67 14.59 -1.10
C GLU A 211 -16.19 15.66 -2.07
N GLU A 212 -16.94 15.91 -3.15
CA GLU A 212 -16.58 16.95 -4.11
C GLU A 212 -16.74 18.36 -3.53
N ARG A 213 -15.77 19.22 -3.82
CA ARG A 213 -15.76 20.63 -3.45
C ARG A 213 -16.45 21.48 -4.53
N PRO A 214 -17.06 22.61 -4.16
CA PRO A 214 -17.53 23.60 -5.13
C PRO A 214 -16.40 24.04 -6.07
N GLN A 215 -16.73 24.29 -7.35
CA GLN A 215 -15.77 24.94 -8.26
C GLN A 215 -15.62 26.42 -7.90
N LEU A 216 -14.44 27.03 -8.01
CA LEU A 216 -13.17 26.54 -8.58
C LEU A 216 -12.36 25.69 -7.59
N TRP A 217 -11.72 24.63 -8.09
CA TRP A 217 -10.94 23.68 -7.26
C TRP A 217 -9.54 24.16 -6.87
N PHE A 218 -9.32 25.47 -6.84
CA PHE A 218 -8.07 26.06 -6.35
C PHE A 218 -8.37 27.41 -5.68
N THR A 219 -7.47 27.78 -4.78
CA THR A 219 -7.55 29.04 -4.02
C THR A 219 -6.48 30.01 -4.53
N ASN A 220 -6.80 31.30 -4.60
CA ASN A 220 -5.79 32.31 -4.89
C ASN A 220 -5.00 32.64 -3.61
N ILE A 221 -3.73 32.26 -3.58
CA ILE A 221 -2.88 32.31 -2.39
C ILE A 221 -2.10 33.62 -2.39
N SER A 222 -2.10 34.31 -1.25
CA SER A 222 -1.16 35.40 -1.01
C SER A 222 0.14 34.83 -0.47
N VAL A 223 1.24 34.93 -1.25
CA VAL A 223 2.58 34.46 -0.85
C VAL A 223 3.08 35.17 0.42
N ASP A 224 2.59 36.38 0.70
CA ASP A 224 2.92 37.10 1.94
C ASP A 224 2.43 36.38 3.19
N ASP A 225 1.32 35.62 3.09
CA ASP A 225 0.74 34.86 4.21
C ASP A 225 1.41 33.48 4.41
N VAL A 226 2.31 33.09 3.51
CA VAL A 226 3.08 31.83 3.58
C VAL A 226 4.41 32.08 4.29
N HIS A 227 4.83 31.16 5.15
CA HIS A 227 6.04 31.32 5.95
C HIS A 227 6.97 30.10 5.84
N SER A 228 8.24 30.30 6.15
CA SER A 228 9.22 29.23 6.25
C SER A 228 8.79 28.20 7.29
N GLY A 229 8.89 26.93 6.91
CA GLY A 229 8.48 25.79 7.72
C GLY A 229 7.01 25.40 7.57
N ASP A 230 6.16 26.19 6.89
CA ASP A 230 4.78 25.77 6.64
C ASP A 230 4.73 24.53 5.73
N PHE A 231 3.81 23.61 6.01
CA PHE A 231 3.79 22.26 5.44
C PHE A 231 2.75 22.13 4.33
N LEU A 232 3.10 21.37 3.29
CA LEU A 232 2.20 21.01 2.21
C LEU A 232 1.96 19.49 2.23
N ALA A 233 0.72 19.08 2.47
CA ALA A 233 0.28 17.70 2.27
C ALA A 233 -0.33 17.57 0.88
N ILE A 234 0.13 16.61 0.09
CA ILE A 234 -0.25 16.44 -1.31
C ILE A 234 -0.83 15.03 -1.48
N SER A 235 -1.94 14.92 -2.22
CA SER A 235 -2.64 13.66 -2.47
C SER A 235 -3.03 13.58 -3.94
N LYS A 236 -2.41 12.64 -4.65
CA LYS A 236 -2.69 12.28 -6.03
C LYS A 236 -3.60 11.06 -6.06
N ILE A 237 -4.51 11.04 -7.02
CA ILE A 237 -5.53 9.98 -7.15
C ILE A 237 -5.69 9.48 -8.59
N ARG A 238 -4.81 9.90 -9.50
CA ARG A 238 -4.83 9.53 -10.90
C ARG A 238 -3.42 9.24 -11.43
N GLY A 239 -3.35 8.41 -12.47
CA GLY A 239 -2.09 8.06 -13.12
C GLY A 239 -1.17 7.19 -12.27
N ARG A 240 0.07 7.04 -12.72
CA ARG A 240 1.08 6.19 -12.07
C ARG A 240 1.23 6.54 -10.58
N TRP A 241 1.42 7.82 -10.28
CA TRP A 241 1.62 8.31 -8.92
C TRP A 241 0.36 8.16 -8.06
N GLY A 242 -0.83 8.41 -8.60
CA GLY A 242 -2.08 8.18 -7.87
C GLY A 242 -2.28 6.70 -7.47
N GLY A 243 -1.88 5.76 -8.32
CA GLY A 243 -1.91 4.33 -7.99
C GLY A 243 -0.93 3.94 -6.88
N PHE A 244 0.31 4.45 -6.93
CA PHE A 244 1.30 4.22 -5.88
C PHE A 244 0.86 4.81 -4.54
N GLU A 245 0.44 6.08 -4.55
CA GLU A 245 -0.03 6.75 -3.33
C GLU A 245 -1.29 6.06 -2.76
N THR A 246 -2.15 5.49 -3.60
CA THR A 246 -3.33 4.74 -3.12
C THR A 246 -2.93 3.53 -2.27
N LEU A 247 -1.89 2.81 -2.67
CA LEU A 247 -1.36 1.68 -1.90
C LEU A 247 -0.60 2.16 -0.66
N GLU A 248 0.17 3.22 -0.77
CA GLU A 248 0.89 3.84 0.36
C GLU A 248 -0.09 4.33 1.44
N LYS A 249 -1.13 5.07 1.06
CA LYS A 249 -2.22 5.54 1.94
C LYS A 249 -2.85 4.37 2.68
N TRP A 250 -3.08 3.26 1.99
CA TRP A 250 -3.68 2.07 2.58
C TRP A 250 -2.82 1.41 3.67
N VAL A 251 -1.52 1.26 3.45
CA VAL A 251 -0.63 0.60 4.42
C VAL A 251 -0.21 1.52 5.59
N SER A 252 -0.11 2.83 5.34
CA SER A 252 0.28 3.82 6.35
C SER A 252 -0.89 4.42 7.12
N GLY A 253 -2.09 4.42 6.53
CA GLY A 253 -3.23 5.20 7.00
C GLY A 253 -3.10 6.69 6.75
N ALA A 254 -2.10 7.13 6.00
CA ALA A 254 -2.04 8.49 5.49
C ALA A 254 -3.14 8.70 4.44
N TYR A 255 -3.69 9.91 4.38
CA TYR A 255 -4.68 10.30 3.35
C TYR A 255 -4.06 11.26 2.31
N ALA A 256 -2.79 11.60 2.52
CA ALA A 256 -1.87 12.23 1.58
C ALA A 256 -0.76 11.22 1.24
N GLY A 257 -0.17 11.34 0.05
CA GLY A 257 0.89 10.45 -0.44
C GLY A 257 2.18 11.18 -0.81
N HIS A 258 2.23 12.50 -0.67
CA HIS A 258 3.45 13.27 -0.83
C HIS A 258 3.46 14.50 0.07
N THR A 259 4.64 15.04 0.36
CA THR A 259 4.80 16.20 1.25
C THR A 259 5.89 17.13 0.78
N ALA A 260 5.71 18.41 1.04
CA ALA A 260 6.70 19.44 0.78
C ALA A 260 6.69 20.52 1.89
N VAL A 261 7.70 21.38 1.90
CA VAL A 261 7.84 22.46 2.88
C VAL A 261 8.13 23.80 2.21
N CYS A 262 7.48 24.84 2.72
CA CYS A 262 7.67 26.22 2.28
C CYS A 262 8.93 26.82 2.91
N LEU A 263 9.73 27.54 2.14
CA LEU A 263 10.93 28.27 2.59
C LEU A 263 10.98 29.65 1.94
N LYS A 264 11.13 30.71 2.74
CA LYS A 264 11.37 32.08 2.26
C LYS A 264 12.86 32.39 2.32
N ASP A 265 13.41 32.92 1.24
CA ASP A 265 14.80 33.39 1.26
C ASP A 265 14.93 34.77 1.94
N SER A 266 16.16 35.28 2.04
CA SER A 266 16.45 36.58 2.66
C SER A 266 15.86 37.77 1.89
N GLU A 267 15.43 37.58 0.64
CA GLU A 267 14.71 38.58 -0.17
C GLU A 267 13.19 38.45 -0.03
N GLY A 268 12.71 37.44 0.71
CA GLY A 268 11.29 37.15 0.92
C GLY A 268 10.64 36.34 -0.22
N LYS A 269 11.42 35.83 -1.18
CA LYS A 269 10.88 34.96 -2.24
C LYS A 269 10.59 33.58 -1.68
N LEU A 270 9.49 32.99 -2.13
CA LEU A 270 9.04 31.69 -1.66
C LEU A 270 9.57 30.56 -2.55
N TRP A 271 10.01 29.51 -1.88
CA TRP A 271 10.56 28.29 -2.45
C TRP A 271 9.86 27.08 -1.82
N ILE A 272 9.78 25.99 -2.57
CA ILE A 272 9.26 24.70 -2.12
C ILE A 272 10.42 23.71 -2.07
N GLY A 273 10.70 23.18 -0.88
CA GLY A 273 11.59 22.05 -0.70
C GLY A 273 10.78 20.75 -0.69
N GLU A 274 11.16 19.79 -1.53
CA GLU A 274 10.54 18.46 -1.56
C GLU A 274 11.57 17.38 -1.91
N SER A 275 11.29 16.15 -1.47
CA SER A 275 12.03 14.97 -1.92
C SER A 275 11.09 14.10 -2.75
N GLY A 276 11.50 13.73 -3.97
CA GLY A 276 10.68 12.98 -4.92
C GLY A 276 10.37 13.78 -6.19
N HIS A 277 11.17 14.82 -6.47
CA HIS A 277 11.06 15.62 -7.67
C HIS A 277 11.80 14.95 -8.83
N GLU A 278 11.10 14.68 -9.93
CA GLU A 278 11.71 14.05 -11.11
C GLU A 278 12.58 15.06 -11.87
N ASN A 279 13.87 14.78 -12.04
CA ASN A 279 14.78 15.62 -12.80
C ASN A 279 14.69 15.36 -14.32
N GLU A 280 15.44 16.11 -15.14
CA GLU A 280 15.46 15.95 -16.61
C GLU A 280 15.87 14.55 -17.10
N LYS A 281 16.50 13.72 -16.25
CA LYS A 281 16.91 12.35 -16.56
C LYS A 281 15.88 11.31 -16.13
N GLY A 282 14.78 11.72 -15.49
CA GLY A 282 13.77 10.81 -14.95
C GLY A 282 14.16 10.21 -13.59
N GLU A 283 15.10 10.82 -12.86
CA GLU A 283 15.52 10.40 -11.53
C GLU A 283 14.80 11.22 -10.46
N ASP A 284 14.27 10.57 -9.42
CA ASP A 284 13.66 11.26 -8.28
C ASP A 284 14.74 11.78 -7.32
N ILE A 285 14.75 13.10 -7.11
CA ILE A 285 15.73 13.81 -6.29
C ILE A 285 15.07 14.70 -5.24
N ILE A 286 15.89 15.20 -4.34
CA ILE A 286 15.56 16.31 -3.44
C ILE A 286 15.76 17.62 -4.20
N ALA A 287 14.72 18.44 -4.29
CA ALA A 287 14.71 19.69 -5.03
C ALA A 287 14.26 20.86 -4.16
N ILE A 288 14.76 22.05 -4.51
CA ILE A 288 14.27 23.34 -4.00
C ILE A 288 13.84 24.14 -5.22
N VAL A 289 12.54 24.32 -5.38
CA VAL A 289 11.92 24.88 -6.58
C VAL A 289 11.29 26.23 -6.24
N PRO A 290 11.44 27.27 -7.08
CA PRO A 290 10.70 28.53 -6.89
C PRO A 290 9.20 28.27 -6.83
N TRP A 291 8.49 28.94 -5.92
CA TRP A 291 7.04 28.78 -5.75
C TRP A 291 6.27 28.93 -7.06
N ASP A 292 6.59 29.95 -7.87
CA ASP A 292 5.86 30.22 -9.12
C ASP A 292 6.02 29.06 -10.12
N GLU A 293 7.19 28.42 -10.16
CA GLU A 293 7.46 27.27 -11.02
C GLU A 293 6.73 26.02 -10.50
N TRP A 294 6.84 25.74 -9.21
CA TRP A 294 6.17 24.62 -8.56
C TRP A 294 4.64 24.73 -8.68
N TRP A 295 4.10 25.92 -8.41
CA TRP A 295 2.66 26.18 -8.48
C TRP A 295 2.12 26.17 -9.91
N ASP A 296 2.88 26.68 -10.91
CA ASP A 296 2.52 26.53 -12.32
C ASP A 296 2.47 25.05 -12.72
N PHE A 297 3.45 24.25 -12.27
CA PHE A 297 3.44 22.81 -12.51
C PHE A 297 2.19 22.16 -11.92
N GLU A 298 1.94 22.35 -10.62
CA GLU A 298 0.78 21.78 -9.94
C GLU A 298 -0.53 22.23 -10.58
N LEU A 299 -0.65 23.50 -10.99
CA LEU A 299 -1.85 24.03 -11.64
C LEU A 299 -2.08 23.51 -13.05
N ASN A 300 -1.04 23.46 -13.88
CA ASN A 300 -1.19 23.39 -15.32
C ASN A 300 -0.53 22.17 -15.97
N LYS A 301 0.40 21.49 -15.29
CA LYS A 301 1.22 20.40 -15.86
C LYS A 301 1.04 19.07 -15.15
N ASP A 302 0.73 19.07 -13.84
CA ASP A 302 0.47 17.83 -13.11
C ASP A 302 -0.86 17.22 -13.57
N ASP A 303 -0.76 16.12 -14.31
CA ASP A 303 -1.89 15.41 -14.88
C ASP A 303 -2.45 14.30 -13.94
N SER A 304 -1.91 14.16 -12.73
CA SER A 304 -2.31 13.17 -11.71
C SER A 304 -3.50 13.60 -10.83
N ASN A 305 -4.07 14.79 -11.10
CA ASN A 305 -5.15 15.41 -10.33
C ASN A 305 -4.78 15.60 -8.84
N PRO A 306 -3.78 16.45 -8.54
CA PRO A 306 -3.29 16.60 -7.18
C PRO A 306 -4.25 17.43 -6.32
N HIS A 307 -4.37 17.01 -5.07
CA HIS A 307 -5.08 17.70 -4.00
C HIS A 307 -4.04 18.18 -3.00
N ILE A 308 -4.09 19.44 -2.62
CA ILE A 308 -3.03 20.06 -1.82
C ILE A 308 -3.64 20.77 -0.62
N ALA A 309 -3.19 20.41 0.57
CA ALA A 309 -3.51 21.06 1.83
C ALA A 309 -2.27 21.76 2.38
N TYR A 310 -2.43 23.03 2.67
CA TYR A 310 -1.46 23.89 3.34
C TYR A 310 -1.75 23.93 4.83
N LEU A 311 -0.73 23.57 5.63
CA LEU A 311 -0.77 23.51 7.09
C LEU A 311 0.22 24.54 7.64
N PRO A 312 -0.25 25.73 8.08
CA PRO A 312 0.62 26.70 8.70
C PRO A 312 1.16 26.18 10.03
N LEU A 313 2.42 26.48 10.35
CA LEU A 313 2.96 26.26 11.69
C LEU A 313 2.20 27.11 12.73
N HIS A 314 1.97 26.55 13.91
CA HIS A 314 1.46 27.28 15.05
C HIS A 314 2.42 28.43 15.41
N PRO A 315 1.93 29.64 15.81
CA PRO A 315 2.80 30.77 16.13
C PRO A 315 3.91 30.46 17.15
N ASP A 316 3.60 29.68 18.18
CA ASP A 316 4.58 29.28 19.21
C ASP A 316 5.67 28.33 18.67
N VAL A 317 5.32 27.50 17.68
CA VAL A 317 6.25 26.56 17.04
C VAL A 317 7.12 27.33 16.04
N ARG A 318 6.50 28.21 15.25
CA ARG A 318 7.18 29.12 14.34
C ARG A 318 8.19 30.02 15.05
N ALA A 319 7.87 30.49 16.25
CA ALA A 319 8.80 31.29 17.05
C ALA A 319 10.10 30.56 17.44
N LYS A 320 10.10 29.22 17.44
CA LYS A 320 11.28 28.38 17.69
C LYS A 320 12.02 28.00 16.41
N PHE A 321 11.37 28.11 15.25
CA PHE A 321 11.89 27.65 13.97
C PHE A 321 13.14 28.44 13.56
N ASN A 322 14.29 27.78 13.52
CA ASN A 322 15.53 28.37 13.03
C ASN A 322 15.60 28.31 11.51
N GLU A 323 15.20 29.40 10.86
CA GLU A 323 15.15 29.53 9.40
C GLU A 323 16.53 29.39 8.74
N THR A 324 17.61 29.86 9.37
CA THR A 324 18.97 29.70 8.82
C THR A 324 19.38 28.23 8.79
N ALA A 325 19.17 27.49 9.89
CA ALA A 325 19.48 26.06 9.95
C ALA A 325 18.61 25.24 8.98
N ALA A 326 17.33 25.60 8.84
CA ALA A 326 16.44 24.99 7.86
C ALA A 326 16.96 25.12 6.42
N TRP A 327 17.41 26.32 6.04
CA TRP A 327 18.01 26.57 4.73
C TRP A 327 19.33 25.85 4.53
N GLU A 328 20.20 25.83 5.54
CA GLU A 328 21.47 25.08 5.49
C GLU A 328 21.21 23.59 5.24
N TYR A 329 20.25 22.99 5.96
CA TYR A 329 19.85 21.61 5.74
C TYR A 329 19.28 21.40 4.33
N ALA A 330 18.31 22.21 3.91
CA ALA A 330 17.67 22.09 2.60
C ALA A 330 18.70 22.14 1.46
N LEU A 331 19.59 23.13 1.49
CA LEU A 331 20.66 23.29 0.50
C LEU A 331 21.67 22.13 0.55
N SER A 332 21.95 21.60 1.74
CA SER A 332 22.86 20.46 1.89
C SER A 332 22.29 19.19 1.24
N MET A 333 20.96 19.06 1.15
CA MET A 333 20.26 17.91 0.61
C MET A 333 19.85 18.07 -0.87
N ALA A 334 19.79 19.31 -1.38
CA ALA A 334 19.44 19.58 -2.77
C ALA A 334 20.31 18.78 -3.76
N GLY A 335 19.65 18.12 -4.72
CA GLY A 335 20.27 17.27 -5.73
C GLY A 335 20.62 15.85 -5.27
N LYS A 336 20.37 15.49 -4.01
CA LYS A 336 20.57 14.11 -3.52
C LYS A 336 19.41 13.19 -3.92
N PRO A 337 19.62 11.86 -3.90
CA PRO A 337 18.59 10.89 -4.27
C PRO A 337 17.38 10.89 -3.34
N TYR A 338 16.24 10.46 -3.87
CA TYR A 338 15.05 10.12 -3.09
C TYR A 338 15.30 8.93 -2.14
N GLY A 339 14.74 8.99 -0.93
CA GLY A 339 14.90 7.97 0.11
C GLY A 339 14.07 6.70 -0.08
N TYR A 340 14.25 5.98 -1.19
CA TYR A 340 13.60 4.68 -1.39
C TYR A 340 13.94 3.68 -0.28
N HIS A 341 15.18 3.73 0.21
CA HIS A 341 15.69 2.89 1.30
C HIS A 341 14.93 3.04 2.61
N ASN A 342 14.51 4.26 2.96
CA ASN A 342 13.81 4.54 4.22
C ASN A 342 12.28 4.43 4.05
N MET A 343 11.73 4.91 2.93
CA MET A 343 10.28 4.86 2.67
C MET A 343 9.67 3.45 2.79
N ILE A 344 10.39 2.41 2.35
CA ILE A 344 9.82 1.06 2.33
C ILE A 344 9.65 0.46 3.73
N PHE A 345 10.45 0.87 4.71
CA PHE A 345 10.41 0.33 6.08
C PHE A 345 9.68 1.25 7.07
N SER A 346 9.46 2.53 6.73
CA SER A 346 8.86 3.52 7.63
C SER A 346 7.39 3.27 8.03
N TRP A 347 6.78 2.19 7.55
CA TRP A 347 5.44 1.75 7.94
C TRP A 347 5.45 0.36 8.58
N ILE A 348 6.61 -0.29 8.75
CA ILE A 348 6.77 -1.67 9.23
C ILE A 348 7.39 -1.70 10.63
N ASP A 349 6.63 -1.26 11.62
CA ASP A 349 7.17 -1.11 12.98
C ASP A 349 6.92 -2.36 13.85
N THR A 350 6.07 -3.27 13.39
CA THR A 350 5.68 -4.49 14.12
C THR A 350 5.69 -5.71 13.22
N ILE A 351 5.87 -6.89 13.83
CA ILE A 351 5.94 -8.19 13.13
C ILE A 351 4.70 -8.49 12.28
N GLY A 352 3.54 -7.95 12.64
CA GLY A 352 2.27 -8.28 11.97
C GLY A 352 1.19 -7.21 11.99
N GLY A 353 1.33 -6.16 12.80
CA GLY A 353 0.33 -5.11 13.00
C GLY A 353 0.37 -3.99 11.96
N ASN A 354 1.17 -4.13 10.91
CA ASN A 354 1.31 -3.14 9.85
C ASN A 354 0.81 -3.63 8.49
N TYR A 355 0.47 -4.93 8.36
CA TYR A 355 0.15 -5.55 7.08
C TYR A 355 -1.38 -5.75 6.91
N PRO A 356 -2.08 -4.86 6.18
CA PRO A 356 -3.46 -5.10 5.80
C PRO A 356 -3.62 -6.47 5.11
N PRO A 357 -4.57 -7.34 5.52
CA PRO A 357 -4.71 -8.64 4.90
C PRO A 357 -4.99 -8.52 3.39
N PRO A 358 -4.40 -9.40 2.55
CA PRO A 358 -3.62 -10.58 2.88
C PRO A 358 -2.11 -10.33 2.91
N LEU A 359 -1.65 -9.08 3.04
CA LEU A 359 -0.22 -8.79 3.18
C LEU A 359 0.32 -9.46 4.45
N ASP A 360 1.54 -9.96 4.36
CA ASP A 360 2.36 -10.40 5.48
C ASP A 360 3.85 -10.27 5.12
N ALA A 361 4.73 -10.43 6.09
CA ALA A 361 6.18 -10.33 5.89
C ALA A 361 6.74 -11.38 4.92
N HIS A 362 6.11 -12.55 4.78
CA HIS A 362 6.54 -13.59 3.84
C HIS A 362 6.20 -13.21 2.40
N LEU A 363 5.05 -12.58 2.18
CA LEU A 363 4.69 -12.04 0.88
C LEU A 363 5.62 -10.89 0.51
N VAL A 364 5.93 -9.98 1.44
CA VAL A 364 6.94 -8.92 1.24
C VAL A 364 8.28 -9.53 0.84
N ALA A 365 8.78 -10.53 1.58
CA ALA A 365 10.01 -11.25 1.25
C ALA A 365 9.98 -11.89 -0.15
N SER A 366 8.83 -12.45 -0.54
CA SER A 366 8.65 -13.10 -1.84
C SER A 366 8.63 -12.10 -2.99
N VAL A 367 7.94 -10.96 -2.82
CA VAL A 367 7.96 -9.85 -3.79
C VAL A 367 9.37 -9.30 -3.93
N MET A 368 10.08 -9.07 -2.82
CA MET A 368 11.48 -8.64 -2.84
C MET A 368 12.36 -9.65 -3.55
N THR A 369 12.16 -10.95 -3.34
CA THR A 369 12.92 -12.02 -4.01
C THR A 369 12.67 -12.05 -5.52
N VAL A 370 11.40 -11.94 -5.95
CA VAL A 370 11.06 -11.85 -7.38
C VAL A 370 11.72 -10.62 -8.00
N TRP A 371 11.57 -9.46 -7.37
CA TRP A 371 12.06 -8.20 -7.92
C TRP A 371 13.59 -8.13 -7.94
N SER A 372 14.28 -8.67 -6.93
CA SER A 372 15.75 -8.82 -6.91
C SER A 372 16.29 -9.70 -8.03
N LYS A 373 15.48 -10.63 -8.58
CA LYS A 373 15.87 -11.44 -9.75
C LYS A 373 15.56 -10.75 -11.07
N ILE A 374 14.47 -9.99 -11.15
CA ILE A 374 14.03 -9.30 -12.39
C ILE A 374 14.80 -7.99 -12.62
N GLN A 375 15.02 -7.21 -11.56
CA GLN A 375 15.68 -5.89 -11.56
C GLN A 375 16.70 -5.80 -10.41
N PRO A 376 17.84 -6.50 -10.51
CA PRO A 376 18.79 -6.63 -9.40
C PRO A 376 19.41 -5.31 -8.94
N GLU A 377 19.72 -4.39 -9.86
CA GLU A 377 20.29 -3.08 -9.53
C GLU A 377 19.27 -2.20 -8.78
N TYR A 378 18.02 -2.15 -9.24
CA TYR A 378 16.97 -1.40 -8.57
C TYR A 378 16.60 -1.98 -7.20
N ALA A 379 16.53 -3.31 -7.08
CA ALA A 379 16.29 -3.96 -5.81
C ALA A 379 17.41 -3.74 -4.78
N ALA A 380 18.67 -3.71 -5.24
CA ALA A 380 19.80 -3.39 -4.38
C ALA A 380 19.67 -1.99 -3.79
N ASN A 381 19.23 -1.03 -4.62
CA ASN A 381 18.94 0.35 -4.25
C ASN A 381 17.65 0.53 -3.43
N MET A 382 16.80 -0.48 -3.28
CA MET A 382 15.58 -0.34 -2.48
C MET A 382 15.70 -0.93 -1.08
N TRP A 383 16.30 -2.12 -0.94
CA TRP A 383 16.26 -2.83 0.36
C TRP A 383 17.54 -3.55 0.76
N ASN A 384 18.42 -3.97 -0.16
CA ASN A 384 19.57 -4.79 0.25
C ASN A 384 20.49 -4.05 1.22
N GLU A 385 20.87 -2.80 0.92
CA GLU A 385 21.73 -2.03 1.83
C GLU A 385 21.05 -1.71 3.15
N ALA A 386 19.77 -1.35 3.11
CA ALA A 386 18.96 -1.03 4.29
C ALA A 386 18.81 -2.23 5.22
N LEU A 387 18.59 -3.43 4.67
CA LEU A 387 18.56 -4.68 5.43
C LEU A 387 19.94 -5.06 5.97
N ASN A 388 21.01 -4.84 5.21
CA ASN A 388 22.38 -5.04 5.70
C ASN A 388 22.69 -4.13 6.89
N LYS A 389 22.29 -2.86 6.85
CA LYS A 389 22.47 -1.92 7.97
C LYS A 389 21.74 -2.40 9.22
N ARG A 390 20.47 -2.80 9.09
CA ARG A 390 19.67 -3.39 10.18
C ARG A 390 20.34 -4.63 10.77
N LEU A 391 20.91 -5.48 9.93
CA LEU A 391 21.63 -6.68 10.35
C LEU A 391 23.07 -6.40 10.85
N GLY A 392 23.60 -5.20 10.67
CA GLY A 392 25.01 -4.89 10.95
C GLY A 392 25.99 -5.63 10.04
N THR A 393 25.60 -5.90 8.79
CA THR A 393 26.43 -6.53 7.74
C THR A 393 26.67 -5.57 6.58
N GLN A 394 27.48 -5.96 5.59
CA GLN A 394 27.71 -5.19 4.38
C GLN A 394 27.83 -6.14 3.17
N GLY A 395 27.26 -5.73 2.03
CA GLY A 395 27.44 -6.42 0.75
C GLY A 395 26.74 -7.78 0.62
N LEU A 396 25.90 -8.18 1.58
CA LEU A 396 25.08 -9.37 1.44
C LEU A 396 23.92 -9.11 0.47
N ASN A 397 23.64 -10.05 -0.43
CA ASN A 397 22.40 -10.01 -1.20
C ASN A 397 21.22 -10.49 -0.34
N LEU A 398 19.98 -10.31 -0.82
CA LEU A 398 18.76 -10.69 -0.08
C LEU A 398 18.78 -12.14 0.44
N SER A 399 19.23 -13.11 -0.37
CA SER A 399 19.30 -14.51 0.08
C SER A 399 20.30 -14.72 1.23
N ASP A 400 21.46 -14.08 1.15
CA ASP A 400 22.49 -14.16 2.19
C ASP A 400 22.05 -13.42 3.46
N ILE A 401 21.32 -12.31 3.33
CA ILE A 401 20.69 -11.59 4.46
C ILE A 401 19.70 -12.50 5.18
N LEU A 402 18.81 -13.18 4.44
CA LEU A 402 17.81 -14.08 5.02
C LEU A 402 18.48 -15.22 5.78
N VAL A 403 19.52 -15.83 5.21
CA VAL A 403 20.29 -16.89 5.88
C VAL A 403 21.06 -16.37 7.10
N GLU A 404 21.69 -15.20 7.01
CA GLU A 404 22.46 -14.62 8.11
C GLU A 404 21.57 -14.17 9.28
N THR A 405 20.40 -13.62 8.98
CA THR A 405 19.36 -13.28 9.98
C THR A 405 18.98 -14.52 10.78
N GLU A 406 18.74 -15.62 10.09
CA GLU A 406 18.40 -16.89 10.74
C GLU A 406 19.57 -17.48 11.55
N LYS A 407 20.81 -17.42 11.05
CA LYS A 407 22.00 -17.86 11.80
C LYS A 407 22.15 -17.13 13.14
N ARG A 408 21.68 -15.88 13.21
CA ARG A 408 21.68 -15.07 14.42
C ARG A 408 20.47 -15.30 15.33
N GLY A 409 19.59 -16.23 14.96
CA GLY A 409 18.42 -16.61 15.75
C GLY A 409 17.28 -15.61 15.69
N SER A 410 17.26 -14.72 14.69
CA SER A 410 16.16 -13.78 14.44
C SER A 410 15.36 -14.19 13.20
N SER A 411 14.19 -13.58 12.98
CA SER A 411 13.36 -13.77 11.79
C SER A 411 13.44 -12.58 10.82
N PHE A 412 12.97 -12.77 9.58
CA PHE A 412 12.94 -11.68 8.60
C PHE A 412 11.95 -10.59 9.01
N ASP A 413 10.79 -10.96 9.53
CA ASP A 413 9.82 -10.05 10.12
C ASP A 413 10.44 -9.22 11.27
N GLU A 414 11.20 -9.85 12.18
CA GLU A 414 11.93 -9.10 13.23
C GLU A 414 12.96 -8.14 12.63
N LEU A 415 13.72 -8.57 11.61
CA LEU A 415 14.68 -7.71 10.91
C LEU A 415 14.01 -6.47 10.32
N LEU A 416 12.82 -6.62 9.70
CA LEU A 416 12.07 -5.50 9.12
C LEU A 416 11.66 -4.46 10.17
N THR A 417 11.42 -4.89 11.41
CA THR A 417 11.02 -3.99 12.52
C THR A 417 12.18 -3.22 13.16
N ILE A 418 13.42 -3.41 12.71
CA ILE A 418 14.54 -2.60 13.21
C ILE A 418 14.41 -1.19 12.64
N PRO A 419 14.32 -0.15 13.49
CA PRO A 419 14.11 1.22 13.03
C PRO A 419 15.22 1.71 12.10
N GLU A 420 14.84 2.32 10.99
CA GLU A 420 15.71 3.16 10.19
C GLU A 420 16.35 4.24 11.07
N GLN A 421 17.59 4.61 10.75
CA GLN A 421 18.29 5.65 11.49
C GLN A 421 18.55 6.82 10.56
N ASP A 422 18.23 8.02 11.04
CA ASP A 422 18.38 9.30 10.33
C ASP A 422 19.82 9.55 9.83
N ASN A 423 20.80 8.98 10.53
CA ASN A 423 22.22 9.11 10.20
C ASN A 423 22.74 8.05 9.21
N TRP A 424 21.91 7.11 8.77
CA TRP A 424 22.32 6.10 7.81
C TRP A 424 22.55 6.72 6.42
N ILE A 425 23.72 6.42 5.85
CA ILE A 425 24.13 6.85 4.51
C ILE A 425 24.30 5.61 3.64
N TYR A 426 23.70 5.64 2.45
CA TYR A 426 23.71 4.56 1.47
C TYR A 426 24.78 4.78 0.41
N SER A 427 25.02 3.79 -0.45
CA SER A 427 26.06 3.89 -1.49
C SER A 427 25.77 4.98 -2.53
N ASP A 428 24.51 5.31 -2.77
CA ASP A 428 24.05 6.41 -3.61
C ASP A 428 24.06 7.79 -2.89
N GLY A 429 24.29 7.78 -1.57
CA GLY A 429 24.51 8.97 -0.76
C GLY A 429 23.55 9.08 0.43
N LYS A 430 23.44 10.30 0.95
CA LYS A 430 22.42 10.64 1.96
C LYS A 430 21.11 10.86 1.21
N SER A 431 20.04 10.19 1.63
CA SER A 431 18.73 10.26 0.97
C SER A 431 17.61 10.26 2.01
N THR A 432 16.50 10.89 1.70
CA THR A 432 15.33 11.01 2.59
C THR A 432 14.06 10.90 1.75
N SER A 433 13.04 10.20 2.23
CA SER A 433 11.70 10.25 1.64
C SER A 433 11.12 11.67 1.69
N CYS A 434 9.98 11.89 1.02
CA CYS A 434 9.28 13.19 1.02
C CYS A 434 9.07 13.71 2.44
N ILE A 435 8.60 12.85 3.36
CA ILE A 435 8.29 13.26 4.73
C ILE A 435 9.52 13.32 5.63
N ALA A 436 10.45 12.38 5.49
CA ALA A 436 11.70 12.41 6.26
C ALA A 436 12.48 13.69 5.97
N PHE A 437 12.48 14.18 4.72
CA PHE A 437 13.11 15.46 4.37
C PHE A 437 12.53 16.65 5.16
N VAL A 438 11.19 16.75 5.23
CA VAL A 438 10.52 17.85 5.94
C VAL A 438 10.76 17.76 7.44
N LEU A 439 10.69 16.57 8.02
CA LEU A 439 10.87 16.39 9.46
C LEU A 439 12.33 16.50 9.90
N GLU A 440 13.30 16.11 9.08
CA GLU A 440 14.71 16.39 9.32
C GLU A 440 14.98 17.90 9.28
N LEU A 441 14.37 18.61 8.33
CA LEU A 441 14.43 20.07 8.29
C LEU A 441 13.84 20.67 9.58
N TYR A 442 12.75 20.12 10.10
CA TYR A 442 12.20 20.52 11.41
C TYR A 442 13.12 20.18 12.58
N LYS A 443 13.83 19.05 12.55
CA LYS A 443 14.84 18.68 13.55
C LYS A 443 15.99 19.69 13.55
N GLU A 444 16.58 19.96 12.39
CA GLU A 444 17.68 20.93 12.23
C GLU A 444 17.23 22.37 12.57
N ALA A 445 15.98 22.71 12.28
CA ALA A 445 15.37 23.98 12.67
C ALA A 445 15.03 24.07 14.18
N GLY A 446 15.23 23.00 14.96
CA GLY A 446 15.06 22.98 16.41
C GLY A 446 13.64 22.69 16.91
N LEU A 447 12.72 22.21 16.07
CA LEU A 447 11.32 22.01 16.48
C LEU A 447 11.08 20.81 17.41
N PHE A 448 12.00 19.84 17.44
CA PHE A 448 11.93 18.68 18.33
C PHE A 448 12.63 18.89 19.68
N ASP A 449 13.13 20.10 19.96
CA ASP A 449 13.74 20.51 21.23
C ASP A 449 14.70 19.43 21.82
N LEU A 450 14.52 19.04 23.07
CA LEU A 450 15.41 18.14 23.82
C LEU A 450 15.30 16.66 23.41
N ILE A 451 14.31 16.30 22.58
CA ILE A 451 14.08 14.90 22.19
C ILE A 451 14.52 14.61 20.76
N ALA A 452 15.10 15.59 20.05
CA ALA A 452 15.53 15.45 18.65
C ALA A 452 16.45 14.24 18.43
N ASP A 453 17.38 13.97 19.36
CA ASP A 453 18.31 12.82 19.28
C ASP A 453 17.64 11.46 19.54
N SER A 454 16.42 11.47 20.10
CA SER A 454 15.64 10.26 20.44
C SER A 454 14.51 9.99 19.45
N ILE A 455 14.46 10.72 18.33
CA ILE A 455 13.46 10.56 17.28
C ILE A 455 14.19 10.21 15.99
N GLN A 456 13.76 9.14 15.33
CA GLN A 456 14.15 8.80 13.97
C GLN A 456 13.02 9.24 13.03
N VAL A 457 13.17 10.38 12.36
CA VAL A 457 12.11 10.90 11.48
C VAL A 457 12.00 10.10 10.18
N THR A 458 13.00 9.29 9.87
CA THR A 458 12.94 8.26 8.84
C THR A 458 11.90 7.17 9.09
N GLU A 459 11.41 7.03 10.33
CA GLU A 459 10.33 6.10 10.72
C GLU A 459 8.94 6.75 10.65
N PHE A 460 8.82 8.02 10.26
CA PHE A 460 7.53 8.70 10.24
C PHE A 460 6.83 8.46 8.91
N THR A 461 5.55 8.10 8.96
CA THR A 461 4.67 8.21 7.80
C THR A 461 4.14 9.64 7.66
N ILE A 462 3.55 9.96 6.51
CA ILE A 462 2.88 11.25 6.29
C ILE A 462 1.78 11.50 7.34
N LYS A 463 1.08 10.44 7.79
CA LYS A 463 0.09 10.53 8.86
C LYS A 463 0.68 11.02 10.16
N ASP A 464 1.82 10.46 10.54
CA ASP A 464 2.46 10.78 11.81
C ASP A 464 2.89 12.25 11.83
N ALA A 465 3.39 12.75 10.70
CA ALA A 465 3.80 14.13 10.55
C ALA A 465 2.65 15.14 10.68
N TYR A 466 1.57 15.00 9.90
CA TYR A 466 0.45 15.96 10.01
C TYR A 466 -0.32 15.82 11.33
N SER A 467 -0.11 14.74 12.08
CA SER A 467 -0.68 14.53 13.41
C SER A 467 0.08 15.26 14.52
N LEU A 468 1.33 15.70 14.27
CA LEU A 468 2.11 16.46 15.24
C LEU A 468 1.43 17.79 15.58
N LYS A 469 1.52 18.20 16.84
CA LYS A 469 1.05 19.49 17.36
C LYS A 469 1.92 20.68 16.93
N PHE A 470 2.31 20.69 15.66
CA PHE A 470 3.16 21.71 15.07
C PHE A 470 2.34 22.77 14.33
N PHE A 471 1.10 22.46 13.96
CA PHE A 471 0.32 23.26 13.05
C PHE A 471 -0.70 24.16 13.76
N GLU A 472 -1.25 25.11 13.02
CA GLU A 472 -2.31 25.99 13.52
C GLU A 472 -3.57 25.18 13.91
N ASN A 473 -4.18 25.52 15.05
CA ASN A 473 -5.42 24.91 15.55
C ASN A 473 -6.53 25.94 15.77
N ASP A 474 -6.25 27.22 15.63
CA ASP A 474 -7.21 28.32 15.71
C ASP A 474 -7.55 28.82 14.30
N SER A 475 -8.74 28.45 13.84
CA SER A 475 -9.26 28.88 12.53
C SER A 475 -9.29 30.40 12.32
N SER A 476 -9.27 31.22 13.40
CA SER A 476 -9.24 32.68 13.29
C SER A 476 -7.87 33.24 12.88
N ARG A 477 -6.81 32.44 13.02
CA ARG A 477 -5.43 32.79 12.64
C ARG A 477 -5.02 32.24 11.29
N LEU A 478 -5.83 31.37 10.69
CA LEU A 478 -5.59 30.91 9.31
C LEU A 478 -5.66 32.10 8.34
N PRO A 479 -4.88 32.07 7.23
CA PRO A 479 -4.92 33.12 6.23
C PRO A 479 -6.34 33.40 5.74
N LYS A 480 -6.64 34.63 5.34
CA LYS A 480 -8.01 35.00 4.95
C LYS A 480 -8.55 34.17 3.79
N TRP A 481 -7.69 33.85 2.82
CA TRP A 481 -8.03 33.02 1.66
C TRP A 481 -8.31 31.55 2.03
N CYS A 482 -7.96 31.12 3.23
CA CYS A 482 -8.15 29.75 3.70
C CYS A 482 -9.64 29.41 3.79
N ASN A 483 -10.05 28.30 3.17
CA ASN A 483 -11.43 27.86 3.09
C ASN A 483 -12.40 28.80 2.32
N ASP A 484 -11.92 29.89 1.70
CA ASP A 484 -12.80 30.84 0.98
C ASP A 484 -13.48 30.22 -0.27
N ALA A 485 -12.88 29.18 -0.83
CA ALA A 485 -13.38 28.47 -2.02
C ALA A 485 -14.33 27.31 -1.69
N ASP A 486 -14.62 27.02 -0.43
CA ASP A 486 -15.42 25.86 0.00
C ASP A 486 -16.52 26.27 0.99
N ASN A 487 -17.65 25.57 0.97
CA ASN A 487 -18.74 25.77 1.93
C ASN A 487 -18.49 25.05 3.26
N VAL A 488 -17.54 24.10 3.29
CA VAL A 488 -17.08 23.42 4.49
C VAL A 488 -15.77 24.03 4.95
N LYS A 489 -15.69 24.40 6.23
CA LYS A 489 -14.47 24.93 6.84
C LYS A 489 -13.64 23.79 7.43
N LEU A 490 -12.48 23.54 6.84
CA LEU A 490 -11.49 22.60 7.35
C LEU A 490 -10.61 23.27 8.42
N PRO A 491 -10.00 22.50 9.34
CA PRO A 491 -9.07 23.04 10.34
C PRO A 491 -7.73 23.51 9.72
N TYR A 492 -7.53 23.26 8.43
CA TYR A 492 -6.38 23.65 7.61
C TYR A 492 -6.87 24.22 6.27
N CYS A 493 -5.93 24.64 5.41
CA CYS A 493 -6.27 25.29 4.14
C CYS A 493 -6.10 24.34 2.96
N GLN A 494 -7.18 23.82 2.39
CA GLN A 494 -7.09 23.11 1.12
C GLN A 494 -6.99 24.09 -0.06
N ILE A 495 -5.82 24.16 -0.67
CA ILE A 495 -5.49 25.13 -1.72
C ILE A 495 -5.69 24.63 -3.15
N LYS A 496 -5.75 23.30 -3.34
CA LYS A 496 -6.04 22.67 -4.63
C LYS A 496 -6.81 21.36 -4.46
N GLY A 497 -7.61 21.01 -5.45
CA GLY A 497 -8.14 19.66 -5.65
C GLY A 497 -9.67 19.62 -5.67
N LYS A 498 -10.19 18.66 -6.45
CA LYS A 498 -11.61 18.42 -6.67
C LYS A 498 -12.32 17.89 -5.43
N TYR A 499 -11.70 16.95 -4.73
CA TYR A 499 -12.25 16.30 -3.55
C TYR A 499 -11.74 16.95 -2.27
N ARG A 500 -12.55 16.93 -1.22
CA ARG A 500 -12.15 17.44 0.09
C ARG A 500 -11.09 16.52 0.69
N MET A 501 -9.94 17.08 1.04
CA MET A 501 -8.88 16.33 1.68
C MET A 501 -9.24 16.07 3.13
N GLU A 502 -8.99 14.85 3.58
CA GLU A 502 -9.06 14.45 4.97
C GLU A 502 -7.64 14.25 5.52
N LEU A 503 -7.39 14.75 6.72
CA LEU A 503 -6.14 14.51 7.46
C LEU A 503 -6.52 13.98 8.85
N PRO A 504 -6.90 12.69 8.97
CA PRO A 504 -7.40 12.12 10.22
C PRO A 504 -6.35 12.13 11.32
N GLY A 505 -6.67 12.78 12.44
CA GLY A 505 -5.70 12.99 13.53
C GLY A 505 -4.84 14.24 13.36
N TYR A 506 -5.15 15.11 12.40
CA TYR A 506 -4.51 16.41 12.22
C TYR A 506 -4.27 17.12 13.56
N ASN A 507 -3.01 17.50 13.80
CA ASN A 507 -2.61 18.38 14.89
C ASN A 507 -3.04 17.89 16.29
N SER A 508 -2.91 16.58 16.55
CA SER A 508 -3.49 15.92 17.73
C SER A 508 -2.47 15.39 18.74
N MET A 509 -1.19 15.25 18.36
CA MET A 509 -0.18 14.57 19.17
C MET A 509 1.05 15.43 19.47
N ASP A 510 1.46 15.46 20.72
CA ASP A 510 2.74 16.02 21.13
C ASP A 510 3.87 15.04 20.78
N PRO A 511 5.03 15.50 20.26
CA PRO A 511 6.19 14.64 20.06
C PRO A 511 6.68 13.98 21.36
N TYR A 512 7.17 12.74 21.28
CA TYR A 512 7.80 12.02 22.40
C TYR A 512 8.97 11.14 21.92
N VAL A 513 9.76 10.65 22.88
CA VAL A 513 10.94 9.82 22.61
C VAL A 513 10.55 8.49 21.97
N HIS A 514 11.32 8.05 20.97
CA HIS A 514 11.10 6.80 20.22
C HIS A 514 9.73 6.68 19.53
N MET A 515 9.13 7.83 19.20
CA MET A 515 7.85 7.90 18.52
C MET A 515 7.91 7.23 17.14
N ASN A 516 6.91 6.40 16.82
CA ASN A 516 6.77 5.66 15.55
C ASN A 516 7.79 4.52 15.32
N GLU A 517 8.56 4.09 16.31
CA GLU A 517 9.48 2.97 16.12
C GLU A 517 8.78 1.60 16.29
N ARG A 518 7.54 1.57 16.79
CA ARG A 518 6.80 0.35 17.18
C ARG A 518 5.28 0.43 16.95
N CYS A 519 4.82 1.27 16.03
CA CYS A 519 3.40 1.50 15.82
C CYS A 519 2.74 0.58 14.80
N PRO A 520 1.63 -0.10 15.16
CA PRO A 520 0.79 -0.75 14.17
C PRO A 520 -0.01 0.27 13.34
N SER A 521 -0.30 -0.06 12.08
CA SER A 521 -1.03 0.77 11.12
C SER A 521 -2.19 0.03 10.43
N MET A 522 -2.87 -0.90 11.12
CA MET A 522 -3.93 -1.69 10.48
C MET A 522 -5.18 -0.88 10.08
N PRO A 523 -5.65 -0.97 8.82
CA PRO A 523 -6.93 -0.43 8.39
C PRO A 523 -8.13 -1.14 9.02
N PRO A 524 -9.33 -0.54 8.95
CA PRO A 524 -9.59 0.83 8.49
C PRO A 524 -9.39 1.87 9.62
N LYS A 525 -9.17 1.42 10.86
CA LYS A 525 -9.15 2.32 12.02
C LYS A 525 -7.79 2.94 12.29
N TYR A 526 -6.71 2.31 11.83
CA TYR A 526 -5.34 2.75 12.05
C TYR A 526 -5.08 3.09 13.52
N PHE A 527 -5.49 2.16 14.39
CA PHE A 527 -5.41 2.34 15.84
C PHE A 527 -3.95 2.44 16.27
N ARG A 528 -3.63 3.52 16.98
CA ARG A 528 -2.31 3.78 17.53
C ARG A 528 -2.31 3.54 19.05
N PRO A 529 -1.63 2.50 19.56
CA PRO A 529 -1.40 2.31 20.98
C PRO A 529 -0.66 3.49 21.61
N GLN A 530 -0.87 3.71 22.90
CA GLN A 530 -0.17 4.76 23.63
C GLN A 530 1.34 4.46 23.68
N ASN A 531 2.16 5.45 23.32
CA ASN A 531 3.63 5.38 23.33
C ASN A 531 4.23 4.27 22.44
N CYS A 532 3.54 3.91 21.36
CA CYS A 532 4.25 3.56 20.14
C CYS A 532 4.57 4.90 19.46
#